data_AF-A0A101TRX0-F1
#
_entry.id   AF-A0A101TRX0-F1
#
_cell.length_a   1.000
_cell.length_b   1.000
_cell.length_c   1.000
_cell.angle_alpha   90.00
_cell.angle_beta   90.00
_cell.angle_gamma   90.00
#
_symmetry.space_group_name_H-M   'P 1'
#
loop_
_entity.id
_entity.type
_entity.pdbx_description
1 polymer ?
#
loop_
_entity_poly.entity_id
_entity_poly.type
_entity_poly.pdbx_seq_one_letter_code
_entity_poly.pdbx_strand_id
1 'polypeptide(L)'
;MRPEVQAFLAAGPLPDEDAEGDEIDLRVAQLEAIKEPVTADEARALADCFGPDDCYGVAWTLLHLIETGPNPVFTVRPAPDANEWQHRLWQRCVNAGLVADELSG
;
A
#
# COMPACT_ATOMS: atom_id res chain seq x y z
N MET A 1 -9.34 0.04 -13.49
CA MET A 1 -8.14 -0.60 -12.91
C MET A 1 -7.34 -1.25 -14.01
N ARG A 2 -6.03 -0.99 -14.07
CA ARG A 2 -5.14 -1.54 -15.10
C ARG A 2 -4.86 -3.05 -14.88
N PRO A 3 -4.55 -3.82 -15.95
CA PRO A 3 -4.32 -5.26 -15.84
C PRO A 3 -3.20 -5.64 -14.86
N GLU A 4 -2.12 -4.85 -14.81
CA GLU A 4 -0.97 -5.11 -13.94
C GLU A 4 -1.36 -4.94 -12.46
N VAL A 5 -2.18 -3.94 -12.15
CA VAL A 5 -2.75 -3.77 -10.81
C VAL A 5 -3.67 -4.94 -10.48
N GLN A 6 -4.58 -5.32 -11.39
CA GLN A 6 -5.47 -6.47 -11.15
C GLN A 6 -4.70 -7.77 -10.90
N ALA A 7 -3.62 -8.02 -11.62
CA ALA A 7 -2.75 -9.18 -11.43
C ALA A 7 -2.09 -9.16 -10.04
N PHE A 8 -1.58 -7.99 -9.60
CA PHE A 8 -1.01 -7.85 -8.27
C PHE A 8 -2.04 -8.08 -7.15
N LEU A 9 -3.26 -7.53 -7.30
CA LEU A 9 -4.36 -7.74 -6.34
C LEU A 9 -4.80 -9.21 -6.28
N ALA A 10 -4.87 -9.89 -7.44
CA ALA A 10 -5.27 -11.29 -7.52
C ALA A 10 -4.27 -12.24 -6.85
N ALA A 11 -3.00 -11.85 -6.75
CA ALA A 11 -1.98 -12.59 -6.02
C ALA A 11 -2.06 -12.37 -4.49
N GLY A 12 -2.90 -11.46 -4.01
CA GLY A 12 -3.16 -11.26 -2.58
C GLY A 12 -2.16 -10.29 -1.91
N PRO A 13 -2.07 -10.33 -0.56
CA PRO A 13 -1.10 -9.54 0.19
C PRO A 13 0.36 -9.87 -0.18
N LEU A 14 1.29 -8.96 0.12
CA LEU A 14 2.71 -9.27 0.08
C LEU A 14 3.03 -10.42 1.06
N PRO A 15 4.00 -11.29 0.71
CA PRO A 15 4.53 -12.28 1.63
C PRO A 15 5.28 -11.62 2.80
N ASP A 16 5.69 -12.44 3.78
CA ASP A 16 6.63 -12.07 4.84
C ASP A 16 8.09 -12.32 4.43
N GLU A 17 9.02 -11.96 5.31
CA GLU A 17 10.47 -12.13 5.09
C GLU A 17 10.94 -13.60 5.04
N ASP A 18 10.10 -14.55 5.48
CA ASP A 18 10.39 -15.99 5.49
C ASP A 18 9.94 -16.70 4.20
N ALA A 19 9.28 -16.00 3.28
CA ALA A 19 8.83 -16.55 2.02
C ALA A 19 9.97 -16.96 1.08
N GLU A 20 9.64 -17.80 0.09
CA GLU A 20 10.62 -18.24 -0.90
C GLU A 20 11.10 -17.06 -1.76
N GLY A 21 12.40 -17.02 -2.06
CA GLY A 21 12.99 -15.92 -2.84
C GLY A 21 12.31 -15.71 -4.20
N ASP A 22 11.92 -16.79 -4.88
CA ASP A 22 11.19 -16.73 -6.16
C ASP A 22 9.80 -16.07 -6.01
N GLU A 23 9.15 -16.22 -4.85
CA GLU A 23 7.89 -15.55 -4.55
C GLU A 23 8.13 -14.05 -4.35
N ILE A 24 9.15 -13.66 -3.60
CA ILE A 24 9.51 -12.25 -3.38
C ILE A 24 9.87 -11.58 -4.72
N ASP A 25 10.71 -12.23 -5.54
CA ASP A 25 11.10 -11.74 -6.86
C ASP A 25 9.89 -11.54 -7.79
N LEU A 26 8.93 -12.47 -7.77
CA LEU A 26 7.68 -12.33 -8.51
C LEU A 26 6.90 -11.10 -8.05
N ARG A 27 6.80 -10.86 -6.74
CA ARG A 27 6.05 -9.70 -6.20
C ARG A 27 6.73 -8.38 -6.53
N VAL A 28 8.06 -8.33 -6.50
CA VAL A 28 8.84 -7.17 -6.97
C VAL A 28 8.56 -6.90 -8.44
N ALA A 29 8.65 -7.92 -9.31
CA ALA A 29 8.41 -7.77 -10.74
C ALA A 29 6.98 -7.28 -11.05
N GLN A 30 5.98 -7.73 -10.27
CA GLN A 30 4.61 -7.25 -10.42
C GLN A 30 4.47 -5.77 -10.03
N LEU A 31 5.13 -5.33 -8.95
CA LEU A 31 5.13 -3.91 -8.56
C LEU A 31 5.78 -3.03 -9.62
N GLU A 32 6.93 -3.43 -10.14
CA GLU A 32 7.66 -2.70 -11.18
C GLU A 32 6.89 -2.58 -12.50
N ALA A 33 5.97 -3.53 -12.77
CA ALA A 33 5.11 -3.49 -13.95
C ALA A 33 4.00 -2.42 -13.84
N ILE A 34 3.63 -2.00 -12.62
CA ILE A 34 2.58 -1.00 -12.40
C ILE A 34 3.16 0.39 -12.66
N LYS A 35 2.70 1.04 -13.73
CA LYS A 35 3.17 2.39 -14.06
C LYS A 35 2.66 3.43 -13.07
N GLU A 36 3.51 4.38 -12.73
CA GLU A 36 3.13 5.58 -11.98
C GLU A 36 2.60 6.69 -12.91
N PRO A 37 1.74 7.60 -12.42
CA PRO A 37 1.07 7.54 -11.12
C PRO A 37 -0.08 6.52 -11.12
N VAL A 38 -0.40 5.97 -9.95
CA VAL A 38 -1.63 5.17 -9.77
C VAL A 38 -2.87 6.06 -9.66
N THR A 39 -4.03 5.53 -10.02
CA THR A 39 -5.31 6.24 -9.81
C THR A 39 -5.77 6.14 -8.35
N ALA A 40 -6.74 6.96 -7.94
CA ALA A 40 -7.32 6.90 -6.58
C ALA A 40 -7.87 5.51 -6.23
N ASP A 41 -8.56 4.88 -7.19
CA ASP A 41 -9.14 3.54 -7.02
C ASP A 41 -8.07 2.47 -6.90
N GLU A 42 -7.00 2.59 -7.70
CA GLU A 42 -5.85 1.68 -7.62
C GLU A 42 -5.09 1.84 -6.31
N ALA A 43 -4.82 3.08 -5.87
CA ALA A 43 -4.17 3.37 -4.60
C ALA A 43 -4.91 2.75 -3.41
N ARG A 44 -6.24 2.85 -3.39
CA ARG A 44 -7.06 2.28 -2.33
C ARG A 44 -7.07 0.75 -2.36
N ALA A 45 -7.17 0.14 -3.54
CA ALA A 45 -7.12 -1.32 -3.67
C ALA A 45 -5.74 -1.89 -3.30
N LEU A 46 -4.66 -1.23 -3.72
CA LEU A 46 -3.28 -1.61 -3.42
C LEU A 46 -2.97 -1.53 -1.91
N ALA A 47 -3.62 -0.63 -1.18
CA ALA A 47 -3.44 -0.51 0.27
C ALA A 47 -3.95 -1.73 1.06
N ASP A 48 -4.75 -2.61 0.45
CA ASP A 48 -5.17 -3.89 1.06
C ASP A 48 -4.18 -5.04 0.79
N CYS A 49 -3.12 -4.77 0.02
CA CYS A 49 -2.11 -5.78 -0.34
C CYS A 49 -0.85 -5.75 0.53
N PHE A 50 -0.83 -5.00 1.63
CA PHE A 50 0.30 -5.06 2.55
C PHE A 50 0.37 -6.42 3.26
N GLY A 51 1.58 -6.96 3.33
CA GLY A 51 1.91 -8.17 4.08
C GLY A 51 2.05 -7.91 5.58
N PRO A 52 2.40 -8.94 6.35
CA PRO A 52 2.49 -8.85 7.82
C PRO A 52 3.72 -8.08 8.32
N ASP A 53 4.74 -7.87 7.48
CA ASP A 53 5.99 -7.16 7.82
C ASP A 53 6.44 -6.20 6.68
N ASP A 54 7.73 -5.86 6.65
CA ASP A 54 8.30 -5.01 5.59
C ASP A 54 8.77 -5.78 4.34
N CYS A 55 8.87 -7.10 4.42
CA CYS A 55 9.37 -8.01 3.40
C CYS A 55 10.65 -7.50 2.73
N TYR A 56 11.73 -7.28 3.50
CA TYR A 56 13.00 -6.71 3.02
C TYR A 56 12.84 -5.36 2.30
N GLY A 57 11.81 -4.60 2.64
CA GLY A 57 11.48 -3.31 2.03
C GLY A 57 10.55 -3.36 0.83
N VAL A 58 10.04 -4.52 0.41
CA VAL A 58 9.03 -4.60 -0.67
C VAL A 58 7.74 -3.85 -0.27
N ALA A 59 7.38 -3.86 1.01
CA ALA A 59 6.25 -3.06 1.50
C ALA A 59 6.49 -1.54 1.32
N TRP A 60 7.73 -1.06 1.46
CA TRP A 60 8.05 0.35 1.16
C TRP A 60 7.84 0.68 -0.31
N THR A 61 8.23 -0.21 -1.21
CA THR A 61 7.99 -0.05 -2.66
C THR A 61 6.49 0.08 -2.96
N LEU A 62 5.65 -0.80 -2.39
CA LEU A 62 4.20 -0.72 -2.51
C LEU A 62 3.65 0.60 -1.94
N LEU A 63 4.10 1.00 -0.75
CA LEU A 63 3.68 2.25 -0.13
C LEU A 63 4.01 3.47 -1.02
N HIS A 64 5.22 3.53 -1.59
CA HIS A 64 5.61 4.65 -2.44
C HIS A 64 4.88 4.67 -3.77
N LEU A 65 4.61 3.48 -4.35
CA LEU A 65 3.77 3.35 -5.52
C LEU A 65 2.37 3.94 -5.26
N ILE A 66 1.75 3.61 -4.12
CA ILE A 66 0.44 4.14 -3.71
C ILE A 66 0.49 5.69 -3.60
N GLU A 67 1.57 6.23 -3.01
CA GLU A 67 1.76 7.68 -2.82
C GLU A 67 1.97 8.46 -4.12
N THR A 68 2.24 7.79 -5.24
CA THR A 68 2.28 8.45 -6.56
C THR A 68 0.89 8.87 -7.03
N GLY A 69 -0.16 8.25 -6.48
CA GLY A 69 -1.54 8.59 -6.77
C GLY A 69 -2.05 9.82 -6.02
N PRO A 70 -3.32 10.19 -6.25
CA PRO A 70 -3.93 11.33 -5.56
C PRO A 70 -4.09 11.04 -4.06
N ASN A 71 -3.58 11.95 -3.23
CA ASN A 71 -3.82 11.95 -1.79
C ASN A 71 -5.09 12.72 -1.41
N PRO A 72 -5.72 12.40 -0.27
CA PRO A 72 -5.34 11.33 0.66
C PRO A 72 -5.88 9.95 0.24
N VAL A 73 -5.07 8.91 0.43
CA VAL A 73 -5.49 7.50 0.20
C VAL A 73 -6.58 7.10 1.22
N PHE A 74 -6.38 7.47 2.48
CA PHE A 74 -7.33 7.27 3.57
C PHE A 74 -7.82 8.62 4.10
N THR A 75 -9.13 8.82 4.14
CA THR A 75 -9.75 10.01 4.74
C THR A 75 -10.22 9.79 6.17
N VAL A 76 -10.23 8.53 6.62
CA VAL A 76 -10.65 8.10 7.96
C VAL A 76 -9.51 7.27 8.55
N ARG A 77 -9.34 7.36 9.87
CA ARG A 77 -8.39 6.52 10.60
C ARG A 77 -8.72 5.04 10.36
N PRO A 78 -7.74 4.21 9.93
CA PRO A 78 -7.94 2.76 9.83
C PRO A 78 -8.35 2.16 11.18
N ALA A 79 -9.03 1.00 11.15
CA ALA A 79 -9.43 0.28 12.35
C ALA A 79 -8.21 -0.06 13.23
N PRO A 80 -8.34 -0.18 14.56
CA PRO A 80 -7.18 -0.43 15.44
C PRO A 80 -6.39 -1.72 15.13
N ASP A 81 -7.03 -2.69 14.49
CA ASP A 81 -6.47 -3.97 14.04
C ASP A 81 -6.09 -3.98 12.55
N ALA A 82 -6.16 -2.82 11.88
CA ALA A 82 -5.70 -2.68 10.51
C ALA A 82 -4.17 -2.84 10.42
N ASN A 83 -3.72 -3.20 9.23
CA ASN A 83 -2.30 -3.37 8.95
C ASN A 83 -1.51 -2.08 9.25
N GLU A 84 -0.30 -2.21 9.81
CA GLU A 84 0.53 -1.06 10.20
C GLU A 84 0.83 -0.10 9.04
N TRP A 85 0.89 -0.61 7.81
CA TRP A 85 1.13 0.18 6.62
C TRP A 85 -0.07 1.06 6.24
N GLN A 86 -1.29 0.60 6.49
CA GLN A 86 -2.50 1.42 6.33
C GLN A 86 -2.51 2.57 7.34
N HIS A 87 -2.15 2.29 8.61
CA HIS A 87 -1.97 3.33 9.61
C HIS A 87 -0.87 4.32 9.22
N ARG A 88 0.25 3.85 8.65
CA ARG A 88 1.35 4.69 8.17
C ARG A 88 0.91 5.62 7.03
N LEU A 89 0.20 5.11 6.03
CA LEU A 89 -0.37 5.92 4.93
C LEU A 89 -1.32 7.00 5.45
N TRP A 90 -2.22 6.63 6.36
CA TRP A 90 -3.14 7.59 7.00
C TRP A 90 -2.38 8.65 7.80
N GLN A 91 -1.41 8.26 8.63
CA GLN A 91 -0.62 9.20 9.44
C GLN A 91 0.16 10.18 8.56
N ARG A 92 0.66 9.76 7.39
CA ARG A 92 1.30 10.67 6.44
C ARG A 92 0.32 11.68 5.86
N CYS A 93 -0.92 11.28 5.58
CA CYS A 93 -1.98 12.20 5.15
C CYS A 93 -2.33 13.22 6.24
N VAL A 94 -2.40 12.79 7.51
CA VAL A 94 -2.60 13.69 8.67
C VAL A 94 -1.44 14.68 8.81
N ASN A 95 -0.19 14.19 8.76
CA ASN A 95 0.99 15.03 8.87
C ASN A 95 1.09 16.05 7.73
N ALA A 96 0.58 15.71 6.55
CA ALA A 96 0.48 16.61 5.40
C ALA A 96 -0.69 17.61 5.49
N GLY A 97 -1.53 17.52 6.54
CA GLY A 97 -2.71 18.38 6.71
C GLY A 97 -3.86 18.05 5.76
N LEU A 98 -3.85 16.87 5.12
CA LEU A 98 -4.87 16.44 4.17
C LEU A 98 -6.08 15.78 4.85
N VAL A 99 -5.90 15.35 6.10
CA VAL A 99 -6.92 14.70 6.92
C VAL A 99 -6.86 15.30 8.32
N ALA A 100 -8.00 15.71 8.87
CA ALA A 100 -8.08 16.15 10.26
C ALA A 100 -7.99 14.93 11.19
N ASP A 101 -7.11 14.97 12.18
CA ASP A 101 -7.12 13.96 13.24
C ASP A 101 -8.16 14.33 14.29
N GLU A 102 -9.36 13.75 14.17
CA GLU A 102 -10.50 14.04 15.04
C GLU A 102 -10.29 13.60 16.51
N LEU A 103 -9.16 12.96 16.85
CA LEU A 103 -8.78 12.64 18.24
C LEU A 103 -7.84 13.69 18.87
N SER A 104 -7.53 14.78 18.17
CA SER A 104 -6.74 15.91 18.70
C SER A 104 -7.59 16.97 19.42
N GLY A 105 -8.87 16.68 19.72
CA GLY A 105 -9.84 17.58 20.36
C GLY A 105 -10.14 17.23 21.80
#